data_AF-A0A2E3J1M9-F1
#
_entry.id   AF-A0A2E3J1M9-F1
#
_cell.length_a   1.000
_cell.length_b   1.000
_cell.length_c   1.000
_cell.angle_alpha   90.00
_cell.angle_beta   90.00
_cell.angle_gamma   90.00
#
_symmetry.space_group_name_H-M   'P 1'
#
loop_
_entity.id
_entity.type
_entity.pdbx_description
1 polymer ?
#
loop_
_entity_poly.entity_id
_entity_poly.type
_entity_poly.pdbx_seq_one_letter_code
_entity_poly.pdbx_strand_id
1 'polypeptide(L)'
;MTDFGQFLAASDGVNVLVHLVADPSMQAEFYDSLLPLNIIGGYNAIQAAHQARCEHIVFASSVNAVLGHGGVEPVSWDVPVHPFNVYGATKCWGESLARVYLSQHNLSTICIRLGSPPFQQDGDFDADEPNLGISPRRNTAWLFFR
;
A
#
# COMPACT_ATOMS: atom_id res chain seq x y z
N MET A 1 -12.67 -7.72 4.19
CA MET A 1 -12.18 -9.00 4.73
C MET A 1 -11.30 -8.68 5.92
N THR A 2 -11.70 -9.10 7.13
CA THR A 2 -10.97 -8.79 8.39
C THR A 2 -10.67 -10.04 9.21
N ASP A 3 -11.26 -11.17 8.86
CA ASP A 3 -11.05 -12.45 9.54
C ASP A 3 -9.71 -13.06 9.14
N PHE A 4 -8.92 -13.46 10.15
CA PHE A 4 -7.59 -14.03 9.93
C PHE A 4 -7.65 -15.41 9.25
N GLY A 5 -8.62 -16.25 9.60
CA GLY A 5 -8.76 -17.59 9.02
C GLY A 5 -9.05 -17.53 7.52
N GLN A 6 -9.87 -16.57 7.09
CA GLN A 6 -10.10 -16.32 5.66
C GLN A 6 -8.81 -15.89 4.95
N PHE A 7 -7.96 -15.05 5.56
CA PHE A 7 -6.70 -14.63 4.95
C PHE A 7 -5.71 -15.79 4.84
N LEU A 8 -5.64 -16.64 5.85
CA LEU A 8 -4.79 -17.82 5.84
C LEU A 8 -5.22 -18.80 4.75
N ALA A 9 -6.53 -19.08 4.66
CA ALA A 9 -7.07 -19.93 3.61
C ALA A 9 -6.81 -19.36 2.21
N ALA A 10 -6.94 -18.04 2.04
CA ALA A 10 -6.67 -17.38 0.76
C ALA A 10 -5.17 -17.34 0.39
N SER A 11 -4.28 -17.50 1.36
CA SER A 11 -2.83 -17.47 1.15
C SER A 11 -2.24 -18.87 0.96
N ASP A 12 -3.00 -19.94 1.20
CA ASP A 12 -2.50 -21.32 1.09
C ASP A 12 -2.09 -21.65 -0.35
N GLY A 13 -0.85 -22.13 -0.52
CA GLY A 13 -0.25 -22.43 -1.82
C GLY A 13 0.06 -21.20 -2.69
N VAL A 14 -0.04 -19.97 -2.15
CA VAL A 14 0.27 -18.73 -2.88
C VAL A 14 1.72 -18.31 -2.67
N ASN A 15 2.46 -18.05 -3.75
CA ASN A 15 3.83 -17.49 -3.65
C ASN A 15 3.85 -15.96 -3.49
N VAL A 16 2.87 -15.27 -4.09
CA VAL A 16 2.81 -13.79 -4.12
C VAL A 16 1.42 -13.31 -3.71
N LEU A 17 1.32 -12.57 -2.61
CA LEU A 17 0.08 -11.93 -2.17
C LEU A 17 -0.01 -10.50 -2.74
N VAL A 18 -1.06 -10.22 -3.51
CA VAL A 18 -1.41 -8.84 -3.92
C VAL A 18 -2.50 -8.31 -3.01
N HIS A 19 -2.14 -7.46 -2.05
CA HIS A 19 -3.05 -6.94 -1.04
C HIS A 19 -3.61 -5.56 -1.42
N LEU A 20 -4.83 -5.57 -1.96
CA LEU A 20 -5.59 -4.36 -2.33
C LEU A 20 -6.72 -4.01 -1.35
N VAL A 21 -6.95 -4.85 -0.32
CA VAL A 21 -8.07 -4.68 0.61
C VAL A 21 -7.80 -3.48 1.53
N ALA A 22 -8.64 -2.46 1.43
CA ALA A 22 -8.67 -1.29 2.31
C ALA A 22 -9.96 -0.52 2.04
N ASP A 23 -10.35 0.37 2.97
CA ASP A 23 -11.17 1.51 2.61
C ASP A 23 -10.27 2.55 1.92
N PRO A 24 -10.53 2.91 0.64
CA PRO A 24 -9.73 3.88 -0.09
C PRO A 24 -10.14 5.33 0.17
N SER A 25 -11.23 5.57 0.90
CA SER A 25 -11.77 6.92 1.11
C SER A 25 -10.93 7.73 2.09
N MET A 26 -10.59 8.94 1.67
CA MET A 26 -9.91 9.94 2.51
C MET A 26 -10.78 10.46 3.66
N GLN A 27 -12.09 10.21 3.60
CA GLN A 27 -13.09 10.64 4.58
C GLN A 27 -13.65 9.46 5.39
N ALA A 28 -13.04 8.27 5.27
CA ALA A 28 -13.48 7.10 6.00
C ALA A 28 -13.35 7.28 7.52
N GLU A 29 -14.37 6.85 8.25
CA GLU A 29 -14.38 6.88 9.71
C GLU A 29 -13.39 5.87 10.30
N PHE A 30 -12.69 6.28 11.36
CA PHE A 30 -11.57 5.49 11.87
C PHE A 30 -12.01 4.16 12.48
N TYR A 31 -12.89 4.20 13.48
CA TYR A 31 -13.27 2.98 14.22
C TYR A 31 -14.14 2.04 13.40
N ASP A 32 -15.00 2.60 12.55
CA ASP A 32 -15.98 1.81 11.80
C ASP A 32 -15.40 1.25 10.50
N SER A 33 -14.38 1.89 9.92
CA SER A 33 -13.84 1.49 8.62
C SER A 33 -12.30 1.34 8.59
N LEU A 34 -11.54 2.40 8.87
CA LEU A 34 -10.08 2.37 8.68
C LEU A 34 -9.38 1.37 9.61
N LEU A 35 -9.79 1.29 10.87
CA LEU A 35 -9.24 0.36 11.85
C LEU A 35 -9.50 -1.10 11.43
N PRO A 36 -10.76 -1.55 11.18
CA PRO A 36 -11.00 -2.93 10.77
C PRO A 36 -10.38 -3.26 9.41
N LEU A 37 -10.51 -2.39 8.40
CA LEU A 37 -10.09 -2.73 7.04
C LEU A 37 -8.60 -2.49 6.78
N ASN A 38 -8.06 -1.33 7.16
CA ASN A 38 -6.71 -0.94 6.77
C ASN A 38 -5.67 -1.42 7.79
N ILE A 39 -6.00 -1.40 9.08
CA ILE A 39 -5.08 -1.82 10.15
C ILE A 39 -5.23 -3.32 10.43
N ILE A 40 -6.39 -3.77 10.90
CA ILE A 40 -6.60 -5.18 11.27
C ILE A 40 -6.51 -6.07 10.04
N GLY A 41 -7.20 -5.71 8.95
CA GLY A 41 -7.15 -6.41 7.68
C GLY A 41 -5.73 -6.46 7.08
N GLY A 42 -5.00 -5.34 7.11
CA GLY A 42 -3.62 -5.27 6.65
C GLY A 42 -2.66 -6.15 7.46
N TYR A 43 -2.81 -6.15 8.80
CA TYR A 43 -2.01 -7.03 9.68
C TYR A 43 -2.29 -8.49 9.38
N ASN A 44 -3.57 -8.86 9.34
CA ASN A 44 -3.98 -10.24 9.11
C ASN A 44 -3.51 -10.76 7.75
N ALA A 45 -3.53 -9.93 6.70
CA ALA A 45 -3.03 -10.30 5.38
C ALA A 45 -1.52 -10.59 5.39
N ILE A 46 -0.71 -9.69 5.97
CA ILE A 46 0.75 -9.88 6.04
C ILE A 46 1.11 -11.09 6.91
N GLN A 47 0.45 -11.23 8.07
CA GLN A 47 0.68 -12.36 8.96
C GLN A 47 0.24 -13.69 8.33
N ALA A 48 -0.88 -13.72 7.61
CA ALA A 48 -1.35 -14.90 6.90
C ALA A 48 -0.39 -15.29 5.77
N ALA A 49 0.09 -14.32 4.99
CA ALA A 49 1.09 -14.55 3.95
C ALA A 49 2.38 -15.14 4.54
N HIS A 50 2.83 -14.62 5.69
CA HIS A 50 3.96 -15.19 6.41
C HIS A 50 3.71 -16.66 6.82
N GLN A 51 2.56 -16.96 7.45
CA GLN A 51 2.24 -18.32 7.89
C GLN A 51 2.07 -19.31 6.73
N ALA A 52 1.51 -18.85 5.61
CA ALA A 52 1.36 -19.65 4.39
C ALA A 52 2.67 -19.82 3.61
N ARG A 53 3.76 -19.17 4.04
CA ARG A 53 5.08 -19.16 3.38
C ARG A 53 5.05 -18.53 1.99
N CYS A 54 4.26 -17.47 1.81
CA CYS A 54 4.43 -16.58 0.67
C CYS A 54 5.86 -16.04 0.65
N GLU A 55 6.40 -15.80 -0.54
CA GLU A 55 7.74 -15.24 -0.75
C GLU A 55 7.70 -13.71 -0.88
N HIS A 56 6.62 -13.21 -1.47
CA HIS A 56 6.47 -11.81 -1.83
C HIS A 56 5.09 -11.26 -1.48
N ILE A 57 5.04 -9.98 -1.11
CA ILE A 57 3.81 -9.19 -0.98
C ILE A 57 3.89 -7.97 -1.90
N VAL A 58 2.79 -7.67 -2.59
CA VAL A 58 2.55 -6.36 -3.20
C VAL A 58 1.47 -5.67 -2.38
N PHE A 59 1.85 -4.62 -1.66
CA PHE A 59 0.98 -3.88 -0.74
C PHE A 59 0.52 -2.56 -1.38
N ALA A 60 -0.80 -2.35 -1.44
CA ALA A 60 -1.39 -1.10 -1.88
C ALA A 60 -1.27 -0.01 -0.81
N SER A 61 -0.21 0.79 -0.90
CA SER A 61 -0.08 2.07 -0.20
C SER A 61 -0.81 3.19 -0.98
N SER A 62 -0.65 4.44 -0.56
CA SER A 62 -1.24 5.61 -1.22
C SER A 62 -0.26 6.78 -1.24
N VAL A 63 -0.36 7.63 -2.25
CA VAL A 63 0.33 8.93 -2.25
C VAL A 63 -0.05 9.80 -1.05
N ASN A 64 -1.22 9.58 -0.44
CA ASN A 64 -1.61 10.22 0.82
C ASN A 64 -0.63 10.00 1.98
N ALA A 65 0.27 9.01 1.88
CA ALA A 65 1.38 8.79 2.83
C ALA A 65 2.43 9.92 2.81
N VAL A 66 2.50 10.71 1.73
CA VAL A 66 3.51 11.78 1.54
C VAL A 66 2.93 13.13 1.12
N LEU A 67 1.63 13.21 0.82
CA LEU A 67 0.98 14.48 0.41
C LEU A 67 1.03 15.59 1.47
N GLY A 68 1.31 15.29 2.74
CA GLY A 68 1.51 16.30 3.78
C GLY A 68 2.69 17.23 3.52
N HIS A 69 3.63 16.85 2.65
CA HIS A 69 4.73 17.71 2.23
C HIS A 69 4.30 18.94 1.43
N GLY A 70 3.11 18.95 0.84
CA GLY A 70 2.50 20.10 0.16
C GLY A 70 3.41 20.84 -0.82
N GLY A 71 3.31 20.58 -2.13
CA GLY A 71 4.20 21.25 -3.10
C GLY A 71 3.74 21.18 -4.55
N VAL A 72 4.38 22.01 -5.38
CA VAL A 72 4.25 22.02 -6.85
C VAL A 72 5.24 21.02 -7.49
N GLU A 73 6.29 20.64 -6.76
CA GLU A 73 7.36 19.76 -7.24
C GLU A 73 7.08 18.27 -6.93
N PRO A 74 7.57 17.34 -7.76
CA PRO A 74 7.44 15.91 -7.52
C PRO A 74 8.10 15.49 -6.20
N VAL A 75 7.34 14.81 -5.34
CA VAL A 75 7.87 14.26 -4.09
C VAL A 75 8.67 13.00 -4.39
N SER A 76 9.96 13.01 -4.06
CA SER A 76 10.84 11.84 -4.21
C SER A 76 10.43 10.71 -3.24
N TRP A 77 10.74 9.46 -3.59
CA TRP A 77 10.34 8.29 -2.80
C TRP A 77 11.08 8.15 -1.47
N ASP A 78 12.28 8.72 -1.37
CA ASP A 78 13.20 8.63 -0.24
C ASP A 78 12.92 9.66 0.87
N VAL A 79 11.98 10.58 0.63
CA VAL A 79 11.56 11.51 1.66
C VAL A 79 10.84 10.77 2.79
N PRO A 80 10.92 11.26 4.05
CA PRO A 80 10.15 10.72 5.15
C PRO A 80 8.65 10.73 4.85
N VAL A 81 7.92 9.72 5.35
CA VAL A 81 6.46 9.75 5.29
C VAL A 81 5.92 10.99 6.01
N HIS A 82 4.94 11.65 5.39
CA HIS A 82 4.26 12.82 5.93
C HIS A 82 2.81 12.75 5.48
N PRO A 83 1.97 11.98 6.18
CA PRO A 83 0.63 11.69 5.72
C PRO A 83 -0.27 12.94 5.79
N PHE A 84 -1.11 13.14 4.78
CA PHE A 84 -2.05 14.26 4.72
C PHE A 84 -3.25 14.08 5.67
N ASN A 85 -3.69 12.83 5.88
CA ASN A 85 -4.86 12.49 6.69
C ASN A 85 -4.69 11.13 7.40
N VAL A 86 -5.68 10.75 8.21
CA VAL A 86 -5.69 9.47 8.96
C VAL A 86 -5.64 8.26 8.02
N TYR A 87 -6.34 8.31 6.88
CA TYR A 87 -6.23 7.27 5.85
C TYR A 87 -4.78 7.08 5.39
N GLY A 88 -4.08 8.16 5.03
CA GLY A 88 -2.66 8.13 4.67
C GLY A 88 -1.79 7.57 5.78
N ALA A 89 -2.07 7.92 7.04
CA ALA A 89 -1.37 7.37 8.19
C ALA A 89 -1.55 5.84 8.32
N THR A 90 -2.73 5.29 7.99
CA THR A 90 -2.94 3.83 7.96
C THR A 90 -2.06 3.15 6.91
N LYS A 91 -1.79 3.81 5.78
CA LYS A 91 -0.89 3.29 4.75
C LYS A 91 0.58 3.34 5.21
N CYS A 92 1.00 4.41 5.88
CA CYS A 92 2.31 4.49 6.51
C CYS A 92 2.54 3.38 7.55
N TRP A 93 1.49 3.04 8.32
CA TRP A 93 1.52 1.92 9.25
C TRP A 93 1.76 0.59 8.52
N GLY A 94 1.07 0.35 7.42
CA GLY A 94 1.25 -0.84 6.58
C GLY A 94 2.65 -0.94 5.96
N GLU A 95 3.18 0.17 5.44
CA GLU A 95 4.57 0.25 4.93
C GLU A 95 5.59 -0.12 6.03
N SER A 96 5.38 0.39 7.25
CA SER A 96 6.24 0.10 8.39
C SER A 96 6.14 -1.36 8.82
N LEU A 97 4.93 -1.92 8.83
CA LEU A 97 4.69 -3.32 9.16
C LEU A 97 5.40 -4.26 8.16
N ALA A 98 5.27 -3.98 6.87
CA ALA A 98 5.97 -4.72 5.82
C ALA A 98 7.50 -4.75 6.05
N ARG A 99 8.07 -3.62 6.48
CA ARG A 99 9.50 -3.52 6.80
C ARG A 99 9.91 -4.41 7.98
N VAL A 100 9.07 -4.52 9.00
CA VAL A 100 9.28 -5.45 10.13
C VAL A 100 9.31 -6.89 9.62
N TYR A 101 8.35 -7.28 8.79
CA TYR A 101 8.25 -8.65 8.26
C TYR A 101 9.39 -9.02 7.31
N LEU A 102 9.87 -8.08 6.50
CA LEU A 102 11.10 -8.27 5.74
C LEU A 102 12.27 -8.55 6.70
N SER A 103 12.46 -7.69 7.70
CA SER A 103 13.62 -7.74 8.60
C SER A 103 13.64 -8.98 9.51
N GLN A 104 12.47 -9.46 9.94
CA GLN A 104 12.34 -10.55 10.91
C GLN A 104 12.04 -11.91 10.27
N HIS A 105 11.41 -11.91 9.09
CA HIS A 105 10.85 -13.12 8.49
C HIS A 105 11.25 -13.31 7.01
N ASN A 106 12.11 -12.44 6.46
CA ASN A 106 12.53 -12.46 5.06
C ASN A 106 11.34 -12.41 4.06
N LEU A 107 10.21 -11.84 4.50
CA LEU A 107 9.02 -11.68 3.67
C LEU A 107 9.12 -10.37 2.89
N SER A 108 9.62 -10.48 1.66
CA SER A 108 9.87 -9.31 0.83
C SER A 108 8.56 -8.64 0.40
N THR A 109 8.53 -7.30 0.42
CA THR A 109 7.32 -6.53 0.15
C THR A 109 7.60 -5.32 -0.73
N ILE A 110 6.75 -5.13 -1.75
CA ILE A 110 6.70 -3.91 -2.55
C ILE A 110 5.51 -3.08 -2.08
N CYS A 111 5.78 -1.88 -1.56
CA CYS A 111 4.75 -0.93 -1.20
C CYS A 111 4.54 0.06 -2.34
N ILE A 112 3.38 0.02 -2.98
CA ILE A 112 3.07 0.91 -4.11
C ILE A 112 2.20 2.05 -3.59
N ARG A 113 2.72 3.29 -3.61
CA ARG A 113 1.95 4.48 -3.24
C ARG A 113 1.04 4.87 -4.40
N LEU A 114 -0.14 4.27 -4.43
CA LEU A 114 -1.12 4.50 -5.50
C LEU A 114 -1.63 5.94 -5.49
N GLY A 115 -1.61 6.57 -6.67
CA GLY A 115 -2.38 7.77 -6.96
C GLY A 115 -3.80 7.43 -7.39
N SER A 116 -4.62 8.46 -7.62
CA SER A 116 -5.96 8.30 -8.19
C SER A 116 -6.10 9.10 -9.49
N PRO A 117 -5.35 8.78 -10.56
CA PRO A 117 -5.57 9.43 -11.84
C PRO A 117 -6.97 9.05 -12.36
N PRO A 118 -7.74 9.98 -12.97
CA PRO A 118 -8.85 9.60 -13.83
C PRO A 118 -8.32 8.63 -14.89
N PHE A 119 -8.79 7.39 -14.83
CA PHE A 119 -8.43 6.35 -15.77
C PHE A 119 -9.70 5.89 -16.48
N GLN A 120 -9.78 6.15 -17.78
CA GLN A 120 -10.76 5.54 -18.67
C GLN A 120 -10.04 4.49 -19.51
N GLN A 121 -10.46 3.24 -19.40
CA GLN A 121 -9.82 2.11 -20.06
C GLN A 121 -9.89 2.19 -21.60
N ASP A 122 -10.91 2.87 -22.11
CA ASP A 122 -11.15 3.19 -23.52
C ASP A 122 -10.74 4.63 -23.90
N GLY A 123 -10.19 5.39 -22.95
CA GLY A 123 -9.76 6.77 -23.15
C GLY A 123 -8.32 6.88 -23.66
N ASP A 124 -7.94 8.11 -24.01
CA ASP A 124 -6.58 8.47 -24.39
C ASP A 124 -5.73 8.69 -23.13
N PHE A 125 -5.36 7.59 -22.46
CA PHE A 125 -4.50 7.63 -21.28
C PHE A 125 -3.03 7.76 -21.71
N ASP A 126 -2.42 8.91 -21.43
CA ASP A 126 -0.97 9.08 -21.52
C ASP A 126 -0.31 8.59 -20.21
N ALA A 127 0.51 7.55 -20.33
CA ALA A 127 1.23 6.95 -19.21
C ALA A 127 2.41 7.80 -18.72
N ASP A 128 2.85 8.79 -19.50
CA ASP A 128 3.97 9.67 -19.18
C ASP A 128 3.52 11.04 -18.65
N GLU A 129 2.24 11.37 -18.73
CA GLU A 129 1.68 12.58 -18.11
C GLU A 129 1.59 12.45 -16.58
N PRO A 130 2.26 13.34 -15.81
CA PRO A 130 2.22 13.31 -14.36
C PRO A 130 0.86 13.76 -13.83
N ASN A 131 0.25 12.97 -12.96
CA ASN A 131 -1.03 13.27 -12.30
C ASN A 131 -0.81 13.54 -10.82
N LEU A 132 -1.42 14.61 -10.27
CA LEU A 132 -1.28 15.03 -8.86
C LEU A 132 0.19 15.19 -8.39
N GLY A 133 1.11 15.61 -9.28
CA GLY A 133 2.53 15.78 -8.94
C GLY A 133 3.30 14.45 -8.77
N ILE A 134 2.72 13.33 -9.19
CA ILE A 134 3.37 12.02 -9.16
C ILE A 134 4.26 11.88 -10.40
N SER A 135 5.51 11.51 -10.17
CA SER A 135 6.55 11.36 -11.19
C SER A 135 6.19 10.30 -12.26
N PRO A 136 6.80 10.37 -13.47
CA PRO A 136 6.64 9.37 -14.52
C PRO A 136 6.86 7.94 -14.02
N ARG A 137 6.28 6.98 -14.75
CA ARG A 137 6.18 5.54 -14.45
C ARG A 137 7.46 4.85 -13.93
N ARG A 138 8.64 5.43 -14.18
CA ARG A 138 9.96 4.91 -13.75
C ARG A 138 10.31 5.20 -12.27
N ASN A 139 9.58 6.07 -11.59
CA ASN A 139 9.93 6.55 -10.25
C ASN A 139 8.95 6.11 -9.14
N THR A 140 7.83 5.47 -9.48
CA THR A 140 6.74 5.13 -8.53
C THR A 140 6.82 3.73 -7.91
N ALA A 141 7.73 2.88 -8.36
CA ALA A 141 7.90 1.52 -7.86
C ALA A 141 9.38 1.21 -7.61
N TRP A 142 9.89 1.61 -6.43
CA TRP A 142 11.22 1.18 -5.99
C TRP A 142 11.11 0.24 -4.79
N LEU A 143 11.17 -1.04 -5.17
CA LEU A 143 11.39 -2.28 -4.46
C LEU A 143 12.30 -2.17 -3.21
N PHE A 144 11.79 -2.54 -2.03
CA PHE A 144 12.64 -2.94 -0.90
C PHE A 144 13.16 -4.35 -1.16
N PHE A 145 14.29 -4.47 -1.87
CA PHE A 145 15.04 -5.71 -1.97
C PHE A 145 16.43 -5.52 -1.36
N ARG A 146 16.69 -6.25 -0.28
CA ARG A 146 18.00 -6.81 0.06
C ARG A 146 17.78 -8.11 0.80
#